data_AF-A0A068MYI4-F1
#
_entry.id   AF-A0A068MYI4-F1
#
_cell.length_a   1.000
_cell.length_b   1.000
_cell.length_c   1.000
_cell.angle_alpha   90.00
_cell.angle_beta   90.00
_cell.angle_gamma   90.00
#
_symmetry.space_group_name_H-M   'P 1'
#
loop_
_entity.id
_entity.type
_entity.pdbx_description
1 polymer ?
#
loop_
_entity_poly.entity_id
_entity_poly.type
_entity_poly.pdbx_seq_one_letter_code
_entity_poly.pdbx_strand_id
1 'polypeptide(L)' 'MYSFLEGETPEVIAQNFPLLSLEQVYGAITFYLANRELINTYLRNGETEFRQLQKNCQQRSPQLHQTLMAAQAQLSQPS' A
#
# COMPACT_ATOMS: atom_id res chain seq x y z
N MET A 1 -8.50 1.49 -1.99
CA MET A 1 -9.05 0.20 -2.45
C MET A 1 -9.04 -0.84 -1.33
N TYR A 2 -7.88 -1.09 -0.70
CA TYR A 2 -7.78 -1.99 0.46
C TYR A 2 -8.81 -1.66 1.56
N SER A 3 -8.97 -0.38 1.93
CA SER A 3 -9.99 0.07 2.89
C SER A 3 -11.42 -0.37 2.55
N PHE A 4 -11.84 -0.27 1.29
CA PHE A 4 -13.17 -0.74 0.86
C PHE A 4 -13.30 -2.27 0.98
N LEU A 5 -12.23 -3.01 0.66
CA LEU A 5 -12.20 -4.46 0.79
C LEU A 5 -12.18 -4.93 2.26
N GLU A 6 -11.70 -4.07 3.16
CA GLU A 6 -11.73 -4.25 4.61
C GLU A 6 -13.07 -3.83 5.24
N GLY A 7 -14.02 -3.37 4.42
CA GLY A 7 -15.39 -3.04 4.83
C GLY A 7 -15.61 -1.57 5.19
N GLU A 8 -14.65 -0.68 4.96
CA GLU A 8 -14.89 0.76 5.10
C GLU A 8 -15.89 1.25 4.05
N THR A 9 -16.79 2.15 4.48
CA THR A 9 -17.74 2.78 3.56
C THR A 9 -17.03 3.84 2.69
N PRO A 10 -17.58 4.16 1.51
CA PRO A 10 -17.03 5.21 0.65
C PRO A 10 -16.86 6.57 1.36
N GLU A 11 -17.74 6.91 2.30
CA GLU A 11 -17.68 8.15 3.08
C GLU A 11 -16.52 8.16 4.08
N VAL A 12 -16.25 7.02 4.73
CA VAL A 12 -15.09 6.87 5.61
C VAL A 12 -13.79 6.95 4.80
N ILE A 13 -13.78 6.31 3.63
CA ILE A 13 -12.64 6.38 2.71
C ILE A 13 -12.41 7.83 2.26
N ALA A 14 -13.45 8.58 1.89
CA ALA A 14 -13.30 9.98 1.49
C ALA A 14 -12.72 10.86 2.60
N GLN A 15 -13.11 10.62 3.86
CA GLN A 15 -12.55 11.34 5.02
C GLN A 15 -11.04 11.09 5.19
N ASN A 16 -10.59 9.86 4.89
CA ASN A 16 -9.18 9.48 4.95
C ASN A 16 -8.34 10.07 3.79
N PHE A 17 -8.98 10.56 2.73
CA PHE A 17 -8.33 11.14 1.55
C PHE A 17 -8.92 12.52 1.21
N PRO A 18 -8.59 13.59 1.97
CA PRO A 18 -9.25 14.89 1.85
C PRO A 18 -9.05 15.61 0.50
N LEU A 19 -8.15 15.12 -0.36
CA LEU A 19 -7.96 15.61 -1.72
C LEU A 19 -8.94 14.98 -2.73
N LEU A 20 -9.66 13.93 -2.35
CA LEU A 20 -10.64 13.26 -3.18
C LEU A 20 -12.06 13.69 -2.78
N SER A 21 -12.86 14.06 -3.77
CA SER A 21 -14.30 14.22 -3.57
C SER A 21 -14.97 12.86 -3.36
N LEU A 22 -16.13 12.87 -2.71
CA LEU A 22 -16.92 11.65 -2.51
C LEU A 22 -17.29 10.98 -3.85
N GLU A 23 -17.61 11.78 -4.86
CA GLU A 23 -17.92 11.30 -6.23
C GLU A 23 -16.73 10.55 -6.85
N GLN A 24 -15.51 11.07 -6.69
CA GLN A 24 -14.30 10.38 -7.16
C GLN A 24 -14.06 9.06 -6.42
N VAL A 25 -14.34 9.02 -5.11
CA VAL A 25 -14.24 7.77 -4.33
C VAL A 25 -15.23 6.73 -4.84
N TYR A 26 -16.50 7.12 -5.02
CA TYR A 26 -17.52 6.23 -5.60
C TYR A 26 -17.13 5.77 -7.01
N GLY A 27 -16.68 6.68 -7.89
CA GLY A 27 -16.24 6.36 -9.23
C GLY A 27 -15.07 5.38 -9.27
N ALA A 28 -14.09 5.55 -8.38
CA ALA A 28 -12.96 4.63 -8.25
C ALA A 28 -13.41 3.24 -7.76
N ILE A 29 -14.35 3.16 -6.81
CA ILE A 29 -14.91 1.89 -6.33
C ILE A 29 -15.69 1.19 -7.45
N THR A 30 -16.55 1.91 -8.17
CA THR A 30 -17.31 1.37 -9.31
C THR A 30 -16.37 0.84 -10.40
N PHE A 31 -15.35 1.62 -10.77
CA PHE A 31 -14.34 1.20 -11.73
C PHE A 31 -13.62 -0.07 -11.26
N TYR A 32 -13.24 -0.14 -9.98
CA TYR A 32 -12.62 -1.34 -9.43
C TYR A 32 -13.52 -2.56 -9.53
N LEU A 33 -14.78 -2.45 -9.12
CA LEU A 33 -15.72 -3.57 -9.13
C LEU A 33 -15.92 -4.11 -10.55
N ALA A 34 -15.98 -3.23 -11.55
CA ALA A 34 -16.10 -3.60 -12.95
C ALA A 34 -14.83 -4.26 -13.52
N ASN A 35 -13.65 -3.96 -12.96
CA ASN A 35 -12.34 -4.39 -13.48
C ASN A 35 -11.53 -5.21 -12.47
N ARG A 36 -12.22 -5.92 -11.56
CA ARG A 36 -11.62 -6.53 -10.37
C ARG A 36 -10.47 -7.48 -10.68
N GLU A 37 -10.63 -8.35 -11.67
CA GLU A 37 -9.57 -9.31 -12.07
C GLU A 37 -8.33 -8.62 -12.62
N LEU A 38 -8.53 -7.62 -13.49
CA LEU A 38 -7.45 -6.83 -14.08
C LEU A 38 -6.65 -6.11 -12.99
N ILE A 39 -7.36 -5.43 -12.08
CA ILE A 39 -6.70 -4.64 -11.03
C ILE A 39 -6.03 -5.55 -10.01
N ASN A 40 -6.65 -6.67 -9.62
CA ASN A 40 -6.02 -7.62 -8.71
C ASN A 40 -4.75 -8.23 -9.29
N THR A 41 -4.74 -8.52 -10.59
CA THR A 41 -3.55 -9.01 -11.30
C THR A 41 -2.46 -7.94 -11.30
N TYR A 42 -2.80 -6.69 -11.63
CA TYR A 42 -1.86 -5.57 -11.59
C TYR A 42 -1.24 -5.38 -10.20
N LEU A 43 -2.06 -5.37 -9.14
CA LEU A 43 -1.59 -5.24 -7.76
C LEU A 43 -0.66 -6.39 -7.36
N ARG A 44 -1.04 -7.63 -7.67
CA ARG A 44 -0.21 -8.82 -7.36
C ARG A 44 1.14 -8.78 -8.06
N ASN A 45 1.18 -8.34 -9.32
CA ASN A 45 2.42 -8.20 -10.07
C ASN A 45 3.32 -7.15 -9.44
N GLY A 46 2.78 -5.97 -9.12
CA GLY A 46 3.51 -4.90 -8.45
C GLY A 46 4.06 -5.33 -7.08
N GLU A 47 3.28 -6.04 -6.26
CA GLU A 47 3.76 -6.59 -4.99
C GLU A 47 4.92 -7.58 -5.18
N THR A 48 4.85 -8.40 -6.23
CA THR A 48 5.89 -9.37 -6.54
C THR A 48 7.18 -8.67 -6.95
N GLU A 49 7.10 -7.68 -7.82
CA GLU A 49 8.24 -6.85 -8.23
C GLU A 49 8.86 -6.13 -7.05
N PHE A 50 8.04 -5.51 -6.20
CA PHE A 50 8.50 -4.83 -5.00
C PHE A 50 9.24 -5.77 -4.05
N ARG A 51 8.70 -6.97 -3.80
CA ARG A 51 9.38 -8.01 -2.99
C ARG A 51 10.72 -8.42 -3.61
N GLN A 52 10.81 -8.55 -4.93
CA GLN A 52 12.08 -8.88 -5.60
C GLN A 52 13.10 -7.76 -5.45
N LEU A 53 12.69 -6.50 -5.66
CA LEU A 53 13.54 -5.33 -5.45
C LEU A 53 14.06 -5.27 -4.01
N GLN A 54 13.18 -5.48 -3.03
CA GLN A 54 13.57 -5.50 -1.61
C GLN A 54 14.61 -6.58 -1.32
N LYS A 55 14.41 -7.82 -1.82
CA LYS A 55 15.39 -8.92 -1.68
C LYS A 55 16.73 -8.57 -2.32
N ASN A 56 16.72 -8.01 -3.52
CA ASN A 56 17.95 -7.61 -4.22
C ASN A 56 18.71 -6.53 -3.46
N CYS A 57 18.02 -5.53 -2.90
CA CYS A 57 18.63 -4.50 -2.07
C CYS A 57 19.25 -5.09 -0.80
N GLN A 58 18.53 -6.01 -0.12
CA GLN A 58 19.03 -6.73 1.05
C GLN A 58 20.28 -7.55 0.75
N GLN A 59 20.30 -8.25 -0.39
CA GLN A 59 21.46 -9.06 -0.82
C GLN A 59 22.66 -8.20 -1.21
N ARG A 60 22.45 -7.04 -1.83
CA ARG A 60 23.54 -6.14 -2.25
C ARG A 60 24.16 -5.37 -1.09
N SER A 61 23.41 -5.09 -0.03
CA SER A 61 23.94 -4.36 1.14
C SER A 61 23.32 -4.83 2.45
N PRO A 62 23.71 -6.02 2.93
CA PRO A 62 23.16 -6.60 4.16
C PRO A 62 23.53 -5.80 5.42
N GLN A 63 24.66 -5.09 5.39
CA GLN A 63 25.10 -4.22 6.50
C GLN A 63 24.26 -2.94 6.57
N LEU A 64 24.04 -2.25 5.44
CA LEU A 64 23.19 -1.06 5.37
C LEU A 64 21.74 -1.37 5.80
N HIS A 65 21.20 -2.51 5.35
CA HIS A 65 19.87 -2.94 5.75
C HIS A 65 19.76 -3.15 7.28
N GLN A 66 20.75 -3.79 7.91
CA GLN A 66 20.78 -3.97 9.37
C GLN A 66 20.88 -2.64 10.11
N THR A 67 21.70 -1.70 9.64
CA THR A 67 21.82 -0.37 10.26
C THR A 67 20.50 0.42 10.16
N LEU A 68 19.83 0.37 9.00
CA LEU A 68 18.54 1.04 8.80
C LEU A 68 17.44 0.44 9.69
N MET A 69 17.38 -0.89 9.79
CA MET A 69 16.42 -1.58 10.68
C MET A 69 16.68 -1.26 12.16
N ALA A 70 17.94 -1.22 12.59
CA ALA A 70 18.31 -0.86 13.95
C ALA A 70 17.94 0.60 14.28
N ALA A 71 18.19 1.53 13.36
CA ALA A 71 17.79 2.93 13.52
C ALA A 71 16.26 3.11 13.56
N GLN A 72 15.52 2.37 12.72
CA GLN A 72 14.06 2.41 12.73
C GLN A 72 13.46 1.86 14.04
N ALA A 73 14.05 0.79 14.59
CA ALA A 73 13.63 0.22 15.88
C ALA A 73 13.85 1.19 17.04
N GLN A 74 14.96 1.94 17.03
CA GLN A 74 15.27 2.96 18.03
C GLN A 74 14.32 4.16 17.98
N LEU A 75 13.89 4.57 16.78
CA LEU A 75 12.91 5.65 16.60
C LEU A 75 11.47 5.24 16.97
N SER A 76 11.18 3.93 16.97
CA SER A 76 9.84 3.40 17.29
C SER A 76 9.65 3.07 18.77
N GLN A 77 10.69 3.21 19.60
CA GLN A 77 10.56 3.12 21.06
C GLN A 77 10.23 4.52 21.62
N PRO A 78 9.06 4.71 22.27
CA PRO A 78 8.80 5.94 22.99
C PRO A 78 9.73 6.01 24.21
N SER A 79 10.25 7.21 24.48
CA SER A 79 11.06 7.53 25.66
C SER A 79 10.25 7.42 26.96
#